data_AF-A0A7X8YWY2-F1
#
_entry.id   AF-A0A7X8YWY2-F1
#
_cell.length_a   1.000
_cell.length_b   1.000
_cell.length_c   1.000
_cell.angle_alpha   90.00
_cell.angle_beta   90.00
_cell.angle_gamma   90.00
#
_symmetry.space_group_name_H-M   'P 1'
#
loop_
_entity.id
_entity.type
_entity.pdbx_description
1 polymer ?
#
loop_
_entity_poly.entity_id
_entity_poly.type
_entity_poly.pdbx_seq_one_letter_code
_entity_poly.pdbx_strand_id
1 'polypeptide(L)'
;SAPHGALCAALLPKVVAVNLRALRERDPESEVLARYDIVARILTDDPRSLADDLGGWLEELAGDLGIAGLAAYGVTSRHIPELAEKAARASSMKGNPIELTPEEIASIVESAL
;
A
#
# COMPACT_ATOMS: atom_id res chain seq x y z
N SER A 1 -8.15 1.64 20.67
CA SER A 1 -8.06 2.26 19.34
C SER A 1 -6.74 1.86 18.73
N ALA A 2 -6.70 1.53 17.44
CA ALA A 2 -5.42 1.32 16.76
C ALA A 2 -4.78 2.68 16.46
N PRO A 3 -3.48 2.90 16.76
CA PRO A 3 -2.81 4.14 16.42
C PRO A 3 -2.82 4.35 14.90
N HIS A 4 -3.24 5.53 14.44
CA HIS A 4 -3.36 5.84 13.01
C HIS A 4 -2.04 5.57 12.26
N GLY A 5 -0.90 5.99 12.83
CA GLY A 5 0.42 5.76 12.24
C GLY A 5 0.79 4.29 12.08
N ALA A 6 0.42 3.43 13.05
CA ALA A 6 0.74 2.01 12.98
C ALA A 6 -0.07 1.29 11.89
N LEU A 7 -1.36 1.64 11.75
CA LEU A 7 -2.20 1.13 10.65
C LEU A 7 -1.66 1.56 9.28
N CYS A 8 -1.29 2.85 9.15
CA CYS A 8 -0.71 3.36 7.90
C CYS A 8 0.60 2.65 7.56
N ALA A 9 1.48 2.43 8.54
CA ALA A 9 2.75 1.74 8.33
C ALA A 9 2.56 0.28 7.90
N ALA A 10 1.61 -0.44 8.49
CA ALA A 10 1.30 -1.83 8.11
C ALA A 10 0.70 -1.95 6.70
N LEU A 11 -0.06 -0.94 6.26
CA LEU A 11 -0.73 -0.95 4.95
C LEU A 11 0.15 -0.46 3.81
N LEU A 12 1.05 0.49 4.07
CA LEU A 12 1.78 1.22 3.04
C LEU A 12 2.54 0.33 2.03
N PRO A 13 3.32 -0.69 2.44
CA PRO A 13 4.02 -1.54 1.47
C PRO A 13 3.04 -2.25 0.53
N LYS A 14 1.92 -2.74 1.07
CA LYS A 14 0.87 -3.46 0.32
C LYS A 14 0.15 -2.53 -0.65
N VAL A 15 -0.16 -1.31 -0.22
CA VAL A 15 -0.78 -0.27 -1.06
C VAL A 15 0.13 0.09 -2.23
N VAL A 16 1.44 0.27 -1.98
CA VAL A 16 2.41 0.57 -3.05
C VAL A 16 2.43 -0.54 -4.10
N ALA A 17 2.54 -1.80 -3.67
CA ALA A 17 2.56 -2.94 -4.58
C ALA A 17 1.29 -3.03 -5.44
N VAL A 18 0.12 -2.84 -4.84
CA VAL A 18 -1.16 -2.90 -5.55
C VAL A 18 -1.36 -1.69 -6.48
N ASN A 19 -0.96 -0.49 -6.07
CA ASN A 19 -0.98 0.69 -6.94
C ASN A 19 -0.10 0.50 -8.18
N LEU A 20 1.12 -0.04 -8.00
CA LEU A 20 2.03 -0.29 -9.12
C LEU A 20 1.49 -1.33 -10.10
N ARG A 21 0.92 -2.43 -9.59
CA ARG A 21 0.24 -3.43 -10.42
C ARG A 21 -0.91 -2.79 -11.19
N ALA A 22 -1.80 -2.10 -10.49
CA ALA A 22 -2.98 -1.46 -11.07
C ALA A 22 -2.61 -0.43 -12.14
N LEU A 23 -1.61 0.42 -11.88
CA LEU A 23 -1.10 1.40 -12.84
C LEU A 23 -0.56 0.70 -14.09
N ARG A 24 0.28 -0.33 -13.95
CA ARG A 24 0.80 -1.05 -15.13
C ARG A 24 -0.27 -1.74 -15.95
N GLU A 25 -1.32 -2.25 -15.31
CA GLU A 25 -2.41 -2.95 -16.00
C GLU A 25 -3.40 -2.00 -16.67
N ARG A 26 -3.71 -0.87 -16.03
CA ARG A 26 -4.82 0.01 -16.42
C ARG A 26 -4.39 1.38 -16.94
N ASP A 27 -3.18 1.83 -16.63
CA ASP A 27 -2.60 3.11 -17.04
C ASP A 27 -1.06 3.01 -17.20
N PRO A 28 -0.54 2.15 -18.11
CA PRO A 28 0.89 1.87 -18.22
C PRO A 28 1.75 3.08 -18.62
N GLU A 29 1.15 4.11 -19.21
CA GLU A 29 1.82 5.34 -19.63
C GLU A 29 1.75 6.44 -18.54
N SER A 30 1.24 6.12 -17.35
CA SER A 30 1.10 7.07 -16.25
C SER A 30 2.45 7.62 -15.80
N GLU A 31 2.57 8.95 -15.73
CA GLU A 31 3.75 9.61 -15.14
C GLU A 31 3.96 9.22 -13.66
N VAL A 32 2.94 8.70 -12.99
CA VAL A 32 3.04 8.22 -11.61
C VAL A 32 4.05 7.08 -11.47
N LEU A 33 4.18 6.21 -12.47
CA LEU A 33 5.17 5.12 -12.44
C LEU A 33 6.59 5.67 -12.30
N ALA A 34 6.93 6.70 -13.08
CA ALA A 34 8.22 7.39 -12.97
C ALA A 34 8.39 8.10 -11.62
N ARG A 35 7.30 8.58 -10.99
CA ARG A 35 7.36 9.16 -9.64
C ARG A 35 7.67 8.09 -8.58
N TYR A 36 7.15 6.87 -8.74
CA TYR A 36 7.53 5.76 -7.87
C TYR A 36 9.01 5.40 -7.99
N ASP A 37 9.60 5.43 -9.19
CA ASP A 37 11.06 5.27 -9.35
C ASP A 37 11.84 6.34 -8.58
N ILE A 38 11.39 7.60 -8.64
CA ILE A 38 12.01 8.70 -7.89
C ILE A 38 11.92 8.43 -6.38
N VAL A 39 10.76 8.02 -5.88
CA VAL A 39 10.57 7.69 -4.45
C VAL A 39 11.46 6.53 -4.04
N ALA A 40 11.56 5.48 -4.86
CA ALA A 40 12.41 4.33 -4.61
C ALA A 40 13.87 4.76 -4.44
N ARG A 41 14.42 5.56 -5.37
CA ARG A 41 15.80 6.06 -5.30
C ARG A 41 16.07 6.92 -4.08
N ILE A 42 15.11 7.77 -3.70
CA ILE A 42 15.25 8.64 -2.52
C ILE A 42 15.30 7.80 -1.24
N LEU A 43 14.42 6.81 -1.11
CA LEU A 43 14.28 6.03 0.11
C LEU A 43 15.38 4.98 0.27
N THR A 44 15.77 4.33 -0.82
CA THR A 44 16.84 3.32 -0.79
C THR A 44 18.24 3.92 -0.87
N ASP A 45 18.37 5.22 -1.16
CA ASP A 45 19.64 5.89 -1.47
C ASP A 45 20.46 5.16 -2.56
N ASP A 46 19.77 4.52 -3.52
CA ASP A 46 20.39 3.87 -4.69
C ASP A 46 19.81 4.46 -5.97
N PRO A 47 20.61 5.14 -6.82
CA PRO A 47 20.13 5.73 -8.07
C PRO A 47 19.63 4.71 -9.11
N ARG A 48 19.91 3.42 -8.93
CA ARG A 48 19.44 2.32 -9.79
C ARG A 48 18.14 1.69 -9.31
N SER A 49 17.69 2.05 -8.11
CA SER A 49 16.42 1.58 -7.53
C SER A 49 15.25 1.97 -8.43
N LEU A 50 14.31 1.04 -8.56
CA LEU A 50 13.08 1.18 -9.35
C LEU A 50 11.86 1.03 -8.44
N ALA A 51 10.69 1.40 -8.97
CA ALA A 51 9.43 1.32 -8.27
C ALA A 51 9.16 -0.05 -7.61
N ASP A 52 9.61 -1.15 -8.22
CA ASP A 52 9.43 -2.51 -7.69
C ASP A 52 10.23 -2.79 -6.42
N ASP A 53 11.36 -2.11 -6.24
CA ASP A 53 12.20 -2.27 -5.05
C ASP A 53 11.56 -1.60 -3.83
N LEU A 54 10.70 -0.60 -4.06
CA LEU A 54 10.08 0.19 -2.99
C LEU A 54 9.18 -0.65 -2.07
N GLY A 55 8.42 -1.59 -2.63
CA GLY A 55 7.55 -2.47 -1.84
C GLY A 55 8.34 -3.30 -0.83
N GLY A 56 9.42 -3.95 -1.30
CA GLY A 56 10.29 -4.75 -0.45
C GLY A 56 11.02 -3.92 0.61
N TRP A 57 11.55 -2.76 0.21
CA TRP A 57 12.22 -1.86 1.15
C TRP A 57 11.28 -1.36 2.27
N LEU A 58 10.02 -1.06 1.94
CA LEU A 58 9.03 -0.65 2.93
C LEU A 58 8.63 -1.79 3.88
N GLU A 59 8.59 -3.04 3.40
CA GLU A 59 8.39 -4.22 4.26
C GLU A 59 9.55 -4.41 5.24
N GLU A 60 10.79 -4.30 4.76
CA GLU A 60 11.98 -4.39 5.59
C GLU A 60 11.97 -3.30 6.67
N LEU A 61 11.69 -2.05 6.28
CA LEU A 61 11.57 -0.94 7.22
C LEU A 61 10.46 -1.18 8.26
N ALA A 62 9.30 -1.68 7.83
CA ALA A 62 8.21 -2.01 8.75
C ALA A 62 8.63 -3.10 9.76
N GLY A 63 9.39 -4.10 9.30
CA GLY A 63 10.00 -5.14 10.14
C GLY A 63 10.99 -4.57 11.15
N ASP A 64 11.93 -3.74 10.70
CA ASP A 64 12.96 -3.11 11.55
C ASP A 64 12.35 -2.21 12.63
N LEU A 65 11.24 -1.55 12.32
CA LEU A 65 10.49 -0.70 13.24
C LEU A 65 9.51 -1.48 14.15
N GLY A 66 9.39 -2.80 13.97
CA GLY A 66 8.49 -3.65 14.75
C GLY A 66 7.01 -3.34 14.53
N ILE A 67 6.64 -2.93 13.31
CA ILE A 67 5.25 -2.62 12.97
C ILE A 67 4.44 -3.92 12.95
N ALA A 68 3.39 -3.97 13.77
CA ALA A 68 2.51 -5.13 13.82
C ALA A 68 1.50 -5.12 12.66
N GLY A 69 1.17 -6.31 12.16
CA GLY A 69 0.07 -6.50 11.21
C GLY A 69 -1.29 -6.15 11.79
N LEU A 70 -2.29 -6.05 10.92
CA LEU A 70 -3.65 -5.66 11.28
C LEU A 70 -4.32 -6.65 12.24
N ALA A 71 -3.91 -7.92 12.24
CA ALA A 71 -4.41 -8.91 13.20
C ALA A 71 -4.11 -8.54 14.65
N ALA A 72 -2.97 -7.89 14.93
CA ALA A 72 -2.61 -7.41 16.27
C ALA A 72 -3.57 -6.32 16.79
N TYR A 73 -4.31 -5.68 15.88
CA TYR A 73 -5.32 -4.67 16.17
C TYR A 73 -6.75 -5.21 16.11
N GLY A 74 -6.92 -6.53 16.02
CA GLY A 74 -8.22 -7.21 16.01
C GLY A 74 -8.90 -7.24 14.64
N VAL A 75 -8.20 -6.89 13.56
CA VAL A 75 -8.70 -7.12 12.20
C VAL A 75 -8.62 -8.61 11.89
N THR A 76 -9.62 -9.13 11.21
CA THR A 76 -9.70 -10.55 10.82
C THR A 76 -10.32 -10.60 9.43
N SER A 77 -10.20 -11.73 8.73
CA SER A 77 -10.70 -11.87 7.37
C SER A 77 -12.19 -11.55 7.21
N ARG A 78 -12.99 -11.73 8.27
CA ARG A 78 -14.43 -11.38 8.27
C ARG A 78 -14.70 -9.87 8.12
N HIS A 79 -13.73 -9.03 8.49
CA HIS A 79 -13.84 -7.57 8.40
C HIS A 79 -13.46 -7.07 6.99
N ILE A 80 -12.77 -7.87 6.17
CA ILE A 80 -12.24 -7.43 4.87
C ILE A 80 -13.33 -6.87 3.95
N PRO A 81 -14.48 -7.55 3.73
CA PRO A 81 -15.50 -7.03 2.80
C PRO A 81 -16.01 -5.64 3.21
N GLU A 82 -16.29 -5.46 4.50
CA GLU A 82 -16.78 -4.18 5.03
C GLU A 82 -15.71 -3.08 4.95
N LEU A 83 -14.45 -3.40 5.28
CA LEU A 83 -13.35 -2.45 5.21
C LEU A 83 -13.07 -2.02 3.77
N ALA A 84 -13.07 -2.95 2.83
CA ALA A 84 -12.86 -2.67 1.41
C ALA A 84 -13.93 -1.74 0.86
N GLU A 85 -15.21 -2.04 1.11
CA GLU A 85 -16.32 -1.19 0.67
C GLU A 85 -16.29 0.22 1.28
N LYS A 86 -15.92 0.34 2.56
CA LYS A 86 -15.83 1.64 3.23
C LYS A 86 -14.64 2.45 2.70
N ALA A 87 -13.50 1.81 2.50
CA ALA A 87 -12.29 2.45 1.99
C ALA A 87 -12.46 2.92 0.54
N ALA A 88 -13.12 2.14 -0.32
CA ALA A 88 -13.43 2.53 -1.70
C ALA A 88 -14.26 3.83 -1.78
N ARG A 89 -15.12 4.08 -0.77
CA ARG A 89 -15.97 5.28 -0.68
C ARG A 89 -15.35 6.42 0.11
N ALA A 90 -14.19 6.22 0.73
CA ALA A 90 -13.56 7.21 1.58
C ALA A 90 -13.01 8.38 0.77
N SER A 91 -13.14 9.61 1.29
CA SER A 91 -12.60 10.81 0.62
C SER A 91 -11.08 10.77 0.46
N SER A 92 -10.36 10.08 1.34
CA SER A 92 -8.92 9.85 1.24
C SER A 92 -8.53 9.07 -0.03
N MET A 93 -9.42 8.24 -0.58
CA MET A 93 -9.15 7.47 -1.78
C MET A 93 -9.08 8.36 -3.04
N LYS A 94 -9.70 9.55 -3.02
CA LYS A 94 -9.62 10.52 -4.14
C LYS A 94 -8.20 11.03 -4.39
N GLY A 95 -7.31 10.92 -3.41
CA GLY A 95 -5.91 11.28 -3.53
C GLY A 95 -4.99 10.13 -3.97
N ASN A 96 -5.52 8.90 -4.09
CA ASN A 96 -4.73 7.78 -4.58
C ASN A 96 -4.44 7.99 -6.08
N PRO A 97 -3.24 7.69 -6.58
CA PRO A 97 -2.88 7.95 -7.98
C PRO A 97 -3.70 7.14 -9.00
N ILE A 98 -4.37 6.08 -8.54
CA ILE A 98 -5.27 5.26 -9.34
C ILE A 98 -6.48 4.87 -8.49
N GLU A 99 -7.67 4.84 -9.08
CA GLU A 99 -8.85 4.33 -8.39
C GLU A 99 -8.73 2.82 -8.21
N LEU A 100 -8.71 2.37 -6.95
CA LEU A 100 -8.63 0.95 -6.62
C LEU A 100 -10.02 0.33 -6.52
N THR A 101 -10.16 -0.89 -7.04
CA THR A 101 -11.39 -1.67 -6.91
C THR A 101 -11.55 -2.21 -5.48
N PRO A 102 -12.78 -2.56 -5.05
CA PRO A 102 -12.98 -3.23 -3.77
C PRO A 102 -12.13 -4.51 -3.60
N GLU A 103 -11.92 -5.27 -4.68
CA GLU A 103 -11.11 -6.49 -4.68
C GLU A 103 -9.61 -6.18 -4.48
N GLU A 104 -9.11 -5.13 -5.13
CA GLU A 104 -7.74 -4.66 -4.92
C GLU A 104 -7.54 -4.18 -3.47
N ILE A 105 -8.49 -3.42 -2.91
CA ILE A 105 -8.44 -2.98 -1.51
C ILE A 105 -8.53 -4.17 -0.55
N ALA A 106 -9.40 -5.15 -0.84
CA ALA A 106 -9.49 -6.37 -0.05
C ALA A 106 -8.14 -7.11 -0.02
N SER A 107 -7.45 -7.22 -1.16
CA SER A 107 -6.14 -7.86 -1.24
C SER A 107 -5.07 -7.12 -0.42
N ILE A 108 -5.14 -5.79 -0.34
CA ILE A 108 -4.26 -4.97 0.51
C ILE A 108 -4.48 -5.32 1.99
N VAL A 109 -5.74 -5.32 2.43
CA VAL A 109 -6.09 -5.59 3.83
C VAL A 109 -5.71 -7.03 4.21
N GLU A 110 -5.99 -7.99 3.32
CA GLU A 110 -5.62 -9.39 3.52
C GLU A 110 -4.11 -9.58 3.66
N SER A 111 -3.33 -8.94 2.80
CA SER A 111 -1.86 -9.03 2.83
C SER A 111 -1.24 -8.35 4.06
N ALA A 112 -2.00 -7.49 4.74
CA ALA A 112 -1.57 -6.75 5.92
C ALA A 112 -2.06 -7.38 7.25
N LEU A 113 -2.80 -8.50 7.22
CA LEU A 113 -3.22 -9.22 8.43
C LEU A 113 -2.02 -9.77 9.21
#